data_AF-A0A7C6Z013-F1
#
_entry.id   AF-A0A7C6Z013-F1
#
_cell.length_a   1.000
_cell.length_b   1.000
_cell.length_c   1.000
_cell.angle_alpha   90.00
_cell.angle_beta   90.00
_cell.angle_gamma   90.00
#
_symmetry.space_group_name_H-M   'P 1'
#
loop_
_entity.id
_entity.type
_entity.pdbx_description
1 polymer ?
#
loop_
_entity_poly.entity_id
_entity_poly.type
_entity_poly.pdbx_seq_one_letter_code
_entity_poly.pdbx_strand_id
1 'polypeptide(L)'
;MILFLIGLLAGIIGGMGIGGGTILIPALTLFVKTEQHIAQSVNLIYFIPTAIIALIVHIKNKRVDFKIALPIIISGVFGAGIGSRLASSISGNLLKKLFAVFLFIMGTYEMFRKTR
;
A
#
# COMPACT_ATOMS: atom_id res chain seq x y z
N MET A 1 20.46 -10.18 -1.09
CA MET A 1 19.99 -10.30 -2.48
C MET A 1 18.47 -10.30 -2.61
N ILE A 2 17.73 -11.16 -1.91
CA ILE A 2 16.25 -11.27 -2.05
C ILE A 2 15.50 -9.96 -1.71
N LEU A 3 15.90 -9.26 -0.64
CA LEU A 3 15.29 -7.99 -0.20
C LEU A 3 15.44 -6.87 -1.25
N PHE A 4 16.60 -6.83 -1.91
CA PHE A 4 16.86 -5.87 -2.99
C PHE A 4 15.91 -6.11 -4.17
N LEU A 5 15.74 -7.38 -4.57
CA LEU A 5 14.85 -7.74 -5.66
C LEU A 5 13.39 -7.42 -5.34
N ILE A 6 12.95 -7.73 -4.11
CA ILE A 6 11.61 -7.42 -3.62
C ILE A 6 11.37 -5.91 -3.64
N GLY A 7 12.31 -5.12 -3.09
CA GLY A 7 12.21 -3.66 -3.06
C GLY A 7 12.20 -3.03 -4.46
N LEU A 8 13.01 -3.55 -5.38
CA LEU A 8 13.06 -3.09 -6.77
C LEU A 8 11.75 -3.37 -7.51
N LEU A 9 11.23 -4.60 -7.44
CA LEU A 9 9.97 -4.98 -8.08
C LEU A 9 8.78 -4.23 -7.47
N ALA A 10 8.73 -4.12 -6.14
CA ALA A 10 7.72 -3.31 -5.46
C ALA A 10 7.80 -1.85 -5.91
N GLY A 11 9.01 -1.29 -6.04
CA GLY A 11 9.31 0.04 -6.62
C GLY A 11 8.66 0.27 -7.97
N ILE A 12 8.96 -0.60 -8.93
CA ILE A 12 8.46 -0.49 -10.30
C ILE A 12 6.92 -0.54 -10.31
N ILE A 13 6.34 -1.51 -9.61
CA ILE A 13 4.88 -1.71 -9.60
C ILE A 13 4.16 -0.60 -8.83
N GLY A 14 4.76 -0.13 -7.73
CA GLY A 14 4.29 1.03 -6.98
C GLY A 14 4.27 2.30 -7.84
N GLY A 15 5.29 2.49 -8.68
CA GLY A 15 5.39 3.59 -9.64
C GLY A 15 4.32 3.56 -10.74
N MET A 16 3.72 2.40 -11.03
CA MET A 16 2.58 2.28 -11.95
C MET A 16 1.25 2.76 -11.35
N GLY A 17 1.24 3.25 -10.10
CA GLY A 17 0.06 3.79 -9.44
C GLY A 17 -0.77 2.78 -8.64
N ILE A 18 -0.32 1.52 -8.56
CA ILE A 18 -1.00 0.44 -7.81
C ILE A 18 -0.74 0.56 -6.30
N GLY A 19 0.33 1.28 -5.91
CA GLY A 19 0.81 1.38 -4.54
C GLY A 19 1.57 0.09 -4.14
N GLY A 20 2.88 0.21 -3.90
CA GLY A 20 3.78 -0.96 -3.79
C GLY A 20 3.50 -1.93 -2.62
N GLY A 21 2.62 -1.56 -1.68
CA GLY A 21 2.31 -2.36 -0.50
C GLY A 21 1.53 -3.64 -0.74
N THR A 22 0.74 -3.71 -1.81
CA THR A 22 0.04 -4.95 -2.22
C THR A 22 1.00 -6.08 -2.54
N ILE A 23 2.24 -5.77 -2.95
CA ILE A 23 3.27 -6.76 -3.30
C ILE A 23 4.35 -6.84 -2.23
N LEU A 24 4.78 -5.70 -1.68
CA LEU A 24 5.84 -5.66 -0.68
C LEU A 24 5.46 -6.42 0.59
N ILE A 25 4.23 -6.27 1.09
CA ILE A 25 3.78 -6.91 2.33
C ILE A 25 3.71 -8.45 2.17
N PRO A 26 3.06 -9.03 1.14
CA PRO A 26 3.12 -10.47 0.91
C PRO A 26 4.54 -10.98 0.67
N ALA A 27 5.38 -10.22 -0.04
CA ALA A 27 6.74 -10.66 -0.31
C ALA A 27 7.58 -10.80 0.97
N LEU A 28 7.48 -9.83 1.89
CA LEU A 28 8.16 -9.89 3.18
C LEU A 28 7.61 -11.00 4.08
N THR A 29 6.29 -11.20 4.09
CA THR A 29 5.65 -12.17 4.99
C THR A 29 5.72 -13.62 4.50
N LEU A 30 5.82 -13.86 3.19
CA LEU A 30 5.90 -15.20 2.59
C LEU A 30 7.35 -15.65 2.35
N PHE A 31 8.19 -14.81 1.74
CA PHE A 31 9.56 -15.19 1.39
C PHE A 31 10.55 -14.92 2.53
N VAL A 32 10.37 -13.82 3.25
CA VAL A 32 11.29 -13.42 4.35
C VAL A 32 10.74 -13.86 5.72
N LYS A 33 9.48 -14.34 5.77
CA LYS A 33 8.79 -14.77 7.00
C LYS A 33 8.76 -13.70 8.10
N THR A 34 8.78 -12.43 7.71
CA THR A 34 8.70 -11.31 8.63
C THR A 34 7.31 -11.24 9.28
N GLU A 35 7.26 -10.81 10.54
CA GLU A 35 5.99 -10.56 11.21
C GLU A 35 5.16 -9.51 10.47
N GLN A 36 3.83 -9.68 10.51
CA GLN A 36 2.90 -8.82 9.76
C GLN A 36 3.04 -7.34 10.12
N HIS A 37 3.18 -7.02 11.42
CA HIS A 37 3.33 -5.65 11.90
C HIS A 37 4.62 -5.00 11.39
N ILE A 38 5.74 -5.74 11.43
CA ILE A 38 7.03 -5.26 10.92
C ILE A 38 6.96 -5.05 9.41
N ALA A 39 6.36 -5.99 8.66
CA ALA A 39 6.21 -5.87 7.21
C ALA A 39 5.38 -4.63 6.81
N GLN A 40 4.33 -4.31 7.55
CA GLN A 40 3.53 -3.10 7.33
C GLN A 40 4.31 -1.82 7.63
N SER A 41 5.08 -1.79 8.72
CA SER A 41 5.94 -0.65 9.07
C SER A 41 7.02 -0.41 8.01
N VAL A 42 7.68 -1.47 7.54
CA VAL A 42 8.67 -1.39 6.45
C VAL A 42 8.02 -0.84 5.18
N ASN A 43 6.82 -1.32 4.83
CA ASN A 43 6.09 -0.81 3.68
C ASN A 43 5.78 0.69 3.80
N LEU A 44 5.42 1.18 4.98
CA LEU A 44 5.13 2.60 5.18
C LEU A 44 6.38 3.47 4.96
N ILE A 45 7.53 3.06 5.50
CA ILE A 45 8.81 3.76 5.29
C ILE A 45 9.18 3.77 3.80
N TYR A 46 9.03 2.63 3.12
CA TYR A 46 9.26 2.51 1.68
C TYR A 46 8.30 3.38 0.85
N PHE A 47 7.06 3.56 1.32
CA PHE A 47 6.04 4.32 0.61
C PHE A 47 6.30 5.83 0.62
N ILE A 48 6.98 6.37 1.63
CA ILE A 48 7.27 7.81 1.74
C ILE A 48 8.04 8.35 0.53
N PRO A 49 9.26 7.85 0.19
CA PRO A 49 10.01 8.39 -0.95
C PRO A 49 9.30 8.14 -2.28
N THR A 50 8.63 6.99 -2.44
CA THR A 50 7.90 6.67 -3.68
C THR A 50 6.69 7.58 -3.88
N ALA A 51 5.94 7.86 -2.82
CA ALA A 51 4.81 8.80 -2.86
C ALA A 51 5.26 10.24 -3.15
N ILE A 52 6.39 10.69 -2.57
CA ILE A 52 6.94 12.03 -2.84
C ILE A 52 7.28 12.17 -4.33
N ILE A 53 8.01 11.21 -4.90
CA ILE A 53 8.39 11.23 -6.31
C ILE A 53 7.14 11.18 -7.20
N ALA A 54 6.20 10.29 -6.90
CA ALA A 54 4.94 10.18 -7.64
C ALA A 54 4.16 11.51 -7.61
N LEU A 55 4.06 12.16 -6.45
CA LEU A 55 3.37 13.43 -6.29
C LEU A 55 4.04 14.54 -7.12
N ILE A 56 5.38 14.66 -7.06
CA ILE A 56 6.13 15.64 -7.85
C ILE A 56 5.85 15.45 -9.35
N VAL A 57 5.91 14.20 -9.83
CA VAL A 57 5.64 13.87 -11.24
C VAL A 57 4.20 14.22 -11.65
N HIS A 58 3.21 13.90 -10.81
CA HIS A 58 1.81 14.19 -11.11
C HIS A 58 1.49 15.70 -11.09
N ILE A 59 2.08 16.45 -10.17
CA ILE A 59 1.97 17.91 -10.13
C ILE A 59 2.61 18.53 -11.37
N LYS A 60 3.83 18.10 -11.74
CA LYS A 60 4.53 18.60 -12.94
C LYS A 60 3.74 18.36 -14.22
N ASN A 61 3.04 17.23 -14.29
CA ASN A 61 2.18 16.86 -15.41
C ASN A 61 0.78 17.50 -15.37
N LYS A 62 0.49 18.40 -14.41
CA LYS A 62 -0.81 19.06 -14.20
C LYS A 62 -1.99 18.07 -14.06
N ARG A 63 -1.74 16.89 -13.48
CA ARG A 63 -2.74 15.82 -13.29
C ARG A 63 -3.40 15.85 -11.91
N VAL A 64 -3.11 16.86 -11.09
CA VAL A 64 -3.62 16.99 -9.72
C VAL A 64 -4.66 18.10 -9.67
N ASP A 65 -5.92 17.72 -9.43
CA ASP A 65 -6.97 18.67 -9.05
C ASP A 65 -7.00 18.81 -7.53
N PHE A 66 -6.47 19.93 -7.03
CA PHE A 66 -6.40 20.20 -5.60
C PHE A 66 -7.76 20.41 -4.94
N LYS A 67 -8.80 20.78 -5.68
CA LYS A 67 -10.16 20.91 -5.14
C LYS A 67 -10.74 19.55 -4.74
N ILE A 68 -10.42 18.52 -5.52
CA ILE A 68 -10.83 17.14 -5.24
C ILE A 68 -9.85 16.47 -4.28
N ALA A 69 -8.55 16.74 -4.41
CA ALA A 69 -7.54 16.12 -3.58
C ALA A 69 -7.68 16.50 -2.09
N LEU A 70 -8.03 17.74 -1.76
CA LEU A 70 -8.04 18.21 -0.38
C LEU A 70 -9.07 17.47 0.51
N PRO A 71 -10.35 17.29 0.11
CA PRO A 71 -11.30 16.43 0.84
C PRO A 71 -10.83 14.97 0.99
N ILE A 72 -10.19 14.42 -0.05
CA ILE A 72 -9.64 13.05 -0.03
C ILE A 72 -8.48 12.94 0.95
N ILE A 73 -7.59 13.93 0.99
CA ILE A 73 -6.46 13.97 1.93
C ILE A 73 -6.99 14.01 3.37
N ILE A 74 -7.96 14.88 3.66
CA ILE A 74 -8.51 15.01 5.02
C ILE A 74 -9.14 13.69 5.45
N SER A 75 -10.09 13.16 4.67
CA SER A 75 -10.74 11.89 4.99
C SER A 75 -9.75 10.72 5.07
N GLY A 76 -8.75 10.69 4.19
CA GLY A 76 -7.68 9.70 4.18
C GLY A 76 -6.81 9.76 5.43
N VAL A 77 -6.42 10.95 5.90
CA VAL A 77 -5.61 11.12 7.12
C VAL A 77 -6.39 10.65 8.35
N PHE A 78 -7.66 11.03 8.48
CA PHE A 78 -8.51 10.56 9.57
C PHE A 78 -8.72 9.04 9.53
N GLY A 79 -9.04 8.49 8.36
CA GLY A 79 -9.21 7.06 8.15
C GLY A 79 -7.94 6.26 8.44
N ALA A 80 -6.78 6.75 7.99
CA ALA A 80 -5.48 6.13 8.26
C ALA A 80 -5.13 6.16 9.74
N GLY A 81 -5.41 7.27 10.44
CA GLY A 81 -5.17 7.37 11.89
C GLY A 81 -6.00 6.37 12.70
N ILE A 82 -7.30 6.27 12.40
CA ILE A 82 -8.21 5.30 13.05
C ILE A 82 -7.81 3.87 12.68
N GLY A 83 -7.59 3.61 11.40
CA GLY A 83 -7.22 2.30 10.89
C GLY A 83 -5.88 1.80 11.46
N SER A 84 -4.89 2.68 11.58
CA SER A 84 -3.60 2.35 12.20
C SER A 84 -3.75 1.95 13.66
N ARG A 85 -4.54 2.70 14.45
CA ARG A 85 -4.78 2.36 15.86
C ARG A 85 -5.48 1.02 16.01
N LEU A 86 -6.49 0.77 15.18
CA LEU A 86 -7.19 -0.52 15.16
C LEU A 86 -6.24 -1.66 14.75
N ALA A 87 -5.45 -1.47 13.69
CA ALA A 87 -4.50 -2.48 13.23
C ALA A 87 -3.45 -2.81 14.30
N SER A 88 -2.88 -1.81 14.98
CA SER A 88 -1.92 -2.01 16.06
C SER A 88 -2.51 -2.76 17.27
N SER A 89 -3.82 -2.70 17.48
CA SER A 89 -4.48 -3.45 18.56
C SER A 89 -4.75 -4.93 18.24
N ILE A 90 -4.59 -5.33 16.96
CA ILE A 90 -4.87 -6.69 16.49
C ILE A 90 -3.59 -7.55 16.52
N SER A 91 -3.72 -8.83 16.87
CA SER A 91 -2.59 -9.77 16.83
C SER A 91 -2.07 -9.97 15.40
N GLY A 92 -0.75 -10.12 15.23
CA GLY A 92 -0.12 -10.23 13.90
C GLY A 92 -0.70 -11.36 13.03
N ASN A 93 -1.07 -12.50 13.63
CA ASN A 93 -1.69 -13.61 12.92
C ASN A 93 -3.10 -13.28 12.41
N LEU A 94 -3.92 -12.60 13.21
CA LEU A 94 -5.25 -12.18 12.78
C LEU A 94 -5.14 -11.09 11.71
N LEU A 95 -4.24 -10.12 11.90
CA LEU A 95 -4.00 -9.07 10.93
C LEU A 95 -3.53 -9.62 9.57
N LYS A 96 -2.66 -10.65 9.59
CA LYS A 96 -2.23 -11.36 8.39
C LYS A 96 -3.40 -12.03 7.66
N LYS A 97 -4.28 -12.71 8.39
CA LYS A 97 -5.49 -13.34 7.82
C LYS A 97 -6.44 -12.31 7.22
N LEU A 98 -6.71 -11.22 7.95
CA LEU A 98 -7.56 -10.12 7.48
C LEU A 98 -6.99 -9.49 6.20
N PHE A 99 -5.68 -9.24 6.17
CA PHE A 99 -5.01 -8.69 5.00
C PHE A 99 -5.06 -9.65 3.80
N ALA A 100 -4.89 -10.96 4.03
CA ALA A 100 -5.02 -11.96 2.98
C ALA A 100 -6.44 -12.04 2.40
N VAL A 101 -7.47 -12.01 3.26
CA VAL A 101 -8.88 -11.95 2.83
C VAL A 101 -9.15 -10.68 2.04
N PHE A 102 -8.66 -9.52 2.51
CA PHE A 102 -8.77 -8.26 1.80
C PHE A 102 -8.16 -8.34 0.39
N LEU A 103 -6.93 -8.85 0.27
CA LEU A 103 -6.28 -9.00 -1.04
C LEU A 103 -7.05 -9.96 -1.95
N PHE A 104 -7.61 -11.05 -1.41
CA PHE A 104 -8.42 -11.99 -2.19
C PHE A 104 -9.70 -11.34 -2.70
N ILE A 105 -10.40 -10.57 -1.85
CA ILE A 105 -11.60 -9.82 -2.25
C ILE A 105 -11.25 -8.76 -3.30
N MET A 106 -10.19 -7.98 -3.10
CA MET A 106 -9.79 -6.95 -4.06
C MET A 106 -9.34 -7.55 -5.40
N GLY A 107 -8.58 -8.65 -5.36
CA GLY A 107 -8.14 -9.35 -6.57
C GLY A 107 -9.31 -9.94 -7.35
N THR A 108 -10.25 -10.61 -6.67
CA THR A 108 -11.47 -11.12 -7.33
C THR A 108 -12.34 -9.99 -7.86
N TYR A 109 -12.54 -8.93 -7.08
CA TYR A 109 -13.29 -7.75 -7.50
C TYR A 109 -12.71 -7.13 -8.77
N GLU A 110 -11.40 -6.87 -8.82
CA GLU A 110 -10.75 -6.30 -10.01
C GLU A 110 -10.83 -7.23 -11.22
N MET A 111 -10.77 -8.56 -11.04
CA MET A 111 -10.96 -9.52 -12.13
C MET A 111 -12.37 -9.46 -12.74
N PHE A 112 -13.40 -9.25 -11.93
CA PHE A 112 -14.79 -9.15 -12.39
C PHE A 112 -15.21 -7.72 -12.73
N ARG A 113 -14.37 -6.72 -12.42
CA ARG A 113 -14.63 -5.33 -12.75
C ARG A 113 -14.50 -5.14 -14.26
N LYS A 114 -15.64 -5.20 -14.95
CA LYS A 114 -15.74 -4.93 -16.38
C LYS A 114 -15.26 -3.49 -16.61
N THR A 115 -14.06 -3.32 -17.17
CA THR A 115 -13.52 -2.03 -17.61
C THR A 115 -14.55 -1.38 -18.52
N ARG A 116 -15.26 -0.37 -18.01
CA ARG A 116 -16.18 0.46 -18.77
C ARG A 116 -15.52 1.80 -19.00
#